data_AF-A0A526PY65-F1
#
_entry.id   AF-A0A526PY65-F1
#
_cell.length_a   1.000
_cell.length_b   1.000
_cell.length_c   1.000
_cell.angle_alpha   90.00
_cell.angle_beta   90.00
_cell.angle_gamma   90.00
#
_symmetry.space_group_name_H-M   'P 1'
#
loop_
_entity.id
_entity.type
_entity.pdbx_description
1 polymer ?
#
loop_
_entity_poly.entity_id
_entity_poly.type
_entity_poly.pdbx_seq_one_letter_code
_entity_poly.pdbx_strand_id
1 'polypeptide(L)' 'MAIALVLVLVVVGSVVFHFLSPWWWTPIASNWDYIDNTIIITFWITGVVFAAVVLFMAYCVFRFRHREGN' A
#
# COMPACT_ATOMS: atom_id res chain seq x y z
N MET A 1 10.40 4.68 17.34
CA MET A 1 8.95 4.47 17.54
C MET A 1 8.12 5.36 16.62
N ALA A 2 8.32 6.67 16.62
CA ALA A 2 7.64 7.58 15.68
C ALA A 2 7.68 7.10 14.23
N ILE A 3 8.86 6.71 13.72
CA ILE A 3 9.01 6.20 12.34
C ILE A 3 8.15 4.94 12.07
N ALA A 4 8.11 3.97 13.00
CA ALA A 4 7.28 2.78 12.80
C ALA A 4 5.79 3.14 12.70
N LEU A 5 5.31 4.08 13.53
CA LEU A 5 3.94 4.59 13.45
C LEU A 5 3.68 5.33 12.14
N VAL A 6 4.61 6.18 11.70
CA VAL A 6 4.51 6.88 10.41
C VAL A 6 4.40 5.89 9.25
N LEU A 7 5.22 4.83 9.24
CA LEU A 7 5.14 3.80 8.18
C LEU A 7 3.79 3.09 8.15
N VAL A 8 3.23 2.75 9.32
CA VAL A 8 1.87 2.17 9.41
C VAL A 8 0.82 3.16 8.92
N LEU A 9 0.92 4.43 9.31
CA LEU A 9 0.02 5.49 8.87
C LEU A 9 0.10 5.73 7.36
N VAL A 10 1.27 5.57 6.74
CA VAL A 10 1.43 5.64 5.29
C VAL A 10 0.65 4.52 4.60
N VAL A 11 0.75 3.27 5.08
CA VAL A 11 0.00 2.15 4.47
C VAL A 11 -1.51 2.36 4.63
N VAL A 12 -1.96 2.66 5.85
CA VAL A 12 -3.39 2.89 6.12
C VAL A 12 -3.90 4.09 5.34
N GLY A 13 -3.15 5.19 5.34
CA GLY A 13 -3.45 6.41 4.61
C GLY A 13 -3.57 6.17 3.10
N SER A 14 -2.63 5.42 2.50
CA SER A 14 -2.70 5.06 1.08
C SER A 14 -3.92 4.21 0.74
N VAL A 15 -4.26 3.22 1.57
CA VAL A 15 -5.43 2.36 1.36
C VAL A 15 -6.73 3.17 1.48
N VAL A 16 -6.87 3.96 2.54
CA VAL A 16 -8.03 4.83 2.74
C VAL A 16 -8.14 5.85 1.62
N PHE A 17 -7.03 6.49 1.24
CA PHE A 17 -6.99 7.44 0.14
C PHE A 17 -7.41 6.79 -1.18
N HIS A 18 -6.95 5.59 -1.49
CA HIS A 18 -7.39 4.87 -2.70
C HIS A 18 -8.91 4.71 -2.74
N PHE A 19 -9.52 4.22 -1.66
CA PHE A 19 -10.97 4.00 -1.60
C PHE A 19 -11.80 5.29 -1.60
N LEU A 20 -11.32 6.35 -0.96
CA LEU A 20 -12.03 7.63 -0.86
C LEU A 20 -11.72 8.60 -2.00
N SER A 21 -10.68 8.33 -2.79
CA SER A 21 -10.28 9.23 -3.86
C SER A 21 -11.32 9.28 -4.98
N PRO A 22 -11.51 10.42 -5.64
CA PRO A 22 -12.42 10.53 -6.78
C PRO A 22 -11.80 10.02 -8.09
N TRP A 23 -10.52 9.63 -8.07
CA TRP A 23 -9.72 9.30 -9.25
C TRP A 23 -9.94 7.84 -9.69
N TRP A 24 -11.20 7.48 -9.87
CA TRP A 24 -11.59 6.17 -10.37
C TRP A 24 -11.60 6.15 -11.89
N TRP A 25 -11.76 4.94 -12.42
CA TRP A 25 -11.72 4.67 -13.83
C TRP A 25 -12.93 5.28 -14.52
N THR A 26 -12.74 5.78 -15.72
CA THR A 26 -13.84 6.15 -16.60
C THR A 26 -14.60 4.89 -17.02
N PRO A 27 -15.85 5.01 -17.54
CA PRO A 27 -16.55 3.87 -18.12
C PRO A 27 -15.70 3.13 -19.16
N ILE A 28 -15.89 1.82 -19.24
CA ILE A 28 -15.10 0.96 -20.11
C ILE A 28 -15.19 1.40 -21.57
N ALA A 29 -14.03 1.53 -22.21
CA ALA A 29 -13.96 1.75 -23.65
C ALA A 29 -14.33 0.47 -24.39
N SER A 30 -14.93 0.59 -25.58
CA SER A 30 -15.37 -0.57 -26.36
C SER A 30 -14.22 -1.58 -26.55
N ASN A 31 -14.41 -2.82 -26.06
CA ASN A 31 -13.50 -3.95 -26.22
C ASN A 31 -12.16 -3.85 -25.43
N TRP A 32 -12.15 -3.16 -24.28
CA TRP A 32 -10.95 -3.02 -23.42
C TRP A 32 -10.92 -3.95 -22.19
N ASP A 33 -11.89 -4.87 -22.05
CA ASP A 33 -12.03 -5.76 -20.87
C ASP A 33 -10.71 -6.44 -20.45
N TYR A 34 -9.93 -6.93 -21.40
CA TYR A 34 -8.66 -7.60 -21.10
C TYR A 34 -7.63 -6.66 -20.45
N ILE A 35 -7.52 -5.43 -20.96
CA ILE A 35 -6.61 -4.41 -20.44
C ILE A 35 -7.05 -4.02 -19.04
N ASP A 36 -8.35 -3.76 -18.86
CA ASP A 36 -8.92 -3.38 -17.58
C ASP A 36 -8.67 -4.44 -16.50
N ASN A 37 -8.95 -5.71 -16.82
CA ASN A 37 -8.69 -6.81 -15.91
C ASN A 37 -7.19 -6.94 -15.57
N THR A 38 -6.30 -6.75 -16.55
CA THR A 38 -4.86 -6.83 -16.33
C THR A 38 -4.39 -5.73 -15.38
N ILE A 39 -4.86 -4.48 -15.57
CA ILE A 39 -4.52 -3.35 -14.69
C ILE A 39 -5.05 -3.60 -13.28
N ILE A 40 -6.28 -4.11 -13.10
CA ILE A 40 -6.83 -4.45 -11.78
C ILE A 40 -5.95 -5.48 -11.07
N ILE A 41 -5.54 -6.55 -11.78
CA ILE A 41 -4.67 -7.59 -11.23
C ILE A 41 -3.31 -7.00 -10.82
N THR A 42 -2.68 -6.21 -11.70
CA THR A 42 -1.40 -5.56 -11.40
C THR A 42 -1.52 -4.62 -10.20
N PHE A 43 -2.61 -3.85 -10.11
CA PHE A 43 -2.88 -2.96 -8.98
C PHE A 43 -2.92 -3.73 -7.66
N TRP A 44 -3.68 -4.82 -7.58
CA TRP A 44 -3.78 -5.60 -6.35
C TRP A 44 -2.46 -6.27 -5.98
N ILE A 45 -1.75 -6.86 -6.95
CA ILE A 45 -0.44 -7.50 -6.68
C ILE A 45 0.55 -6.46 -6.15
N THR A 46 0.72 -5.34 -6.85
CA THR A 46 1.67 -4.30 -6.46
C THR A 46 1.27 -3.62 -5.16
N GLY A 47 -0.03 -3.37 -4.94
CA GLY A 47 -0.56 -2.79 -3.72
C GLY A 47 -0.36 -3.68 -2.48
N VAL A 48 -0.59 -4.99 -2.61
CA VAL A 48 -0.34 -5.95 -1.52
C VAL A 48 1.15 -6.05 -1.20
N VAL A 49 2.01 -6.16 -2.23
CA VAL A 49 3.47 -6.20 -2.03
C VAL A 49 3.98 -4.92 -1.38
N PHE A 50 3.50 -3.76 -1.82
CA PHE A 50 3.81 -2.46 -1.20
C PHE A 50 3.44 -2.47 0.29
N ALA A 51 2.21 -2.85 0.64
CA ALA A 51 1.76 -2.89 2.02
C ALA A 51 2.60 -3.87 2.86
N ALA A 52 2.87 -5.07 2.34
CA ALA A 52 3.66 -6.09 3.03
C ALA A 52 5.10 -5.61 3.33
N VAL A 53 5.78 -5.02 2.34
CA VAL A 53 7.15 -4.52 2.49
C VAL A 53 7.20 -3.37 3.51
N VAL A 54 6.29 -2.40 3.43
CA VAL A 54 6.28 -1.25 4.35
C VAL A 54 5.93 -1.69 5.78
N LEU A 55 4.95 -2.59 5.95
CA LEU A 55 4.63 -3.13 7.27
C LEU A 55 5.76 -4.00 7.84
N PHE A 56 6.46 -4.75 6.99
CA PHE A 56 7.66 -5.48 7.40
C PHE A 56 8.76 -4.54 7.87
N MET A 57 9.02 -3.44 7.16
CA MET A 57 9.96 -2.41 7.60
C MET A 57 9.52 -1.77 8.93
N ALA A 58 8.23 -1.46 9.08
CA ALA A 58 7.68 -0.94 10.33
C ALA A 58 7.89 -1.92 11.50
N TYR A 59 7.67 -3.22 11.25
CA TYR A 59 7.97 -4.29 12.20
C TYR A 59 9.45 -4.33 12.56
N CYS A 60 10.36 -4.27 11.59
CA CYS A 60 11.80 -4.27 11.85
C CYS A 60 12.23 -3.06 12.69
N VAL A 61 11.76 -1.85 12.36
CA VAL A 61 12.04 -0.64 13.15
C VAL A 61 11.44 -0.74 14.55
N PHE A 62 10.26 -1.34 14.70
CA PHE A 62 9.66 -1.54 16.02
C PHE A 62 10.43 -2.56 16.86
N ARG A 63 10.72 -3.74 16.29
CA ARG A 63 11.28 -4.91 16.97
C ARG A 63 12.77 -4.84 17.23
N PHE A 64 13.53 -4.24 16.30
CA PHE A 64 14.99 -4.16 16.31
C PHE A 64 15.50 -2.73 16.54
N ARG A 65 14.70 -1.82 17.12
CA ARG A 65 15.24 -0.51 17.50
C ARG A 65 16.33 -0.67 18.56
N HIS A 66 17.33 0.21 18.49
CA HIS A 66 18.30 0.38 19.55
C HIS A 66 17.61 0.76 20.86
N ARG A 67 18.10 0.19 21.96
CA ARG A 67 17.73 0.53 23.34
C ARG A 67 19.04 0.70 24.08
N GLU A 68 19.18 1.72 24.92
CA GLU A 68 20.40 1.88 25.71
C GLU A 68 20.71 0.57 26.45
N GLY A 69 21.93 0.05 26.25
CA GLY A 69 22.35 -1.26 26.77
C GLY A 69 22.07 -2.48 25.89
N ASN A 70 21.53 -2.32 24.67
CA ASN A 70 21.32 -3.36 23.65
C ASN A 70 21.73 -2.90 22.24
#